data_AF-A0A372JG22-F1
#
_entry.id   AF-A0A372JG22-F1
#
_cell.length_a   1.000
_cell.length_b   1.000
_cell.length_c   1.000
_cell.angle_alpha   90.00
_cell.angle_beta   90.00
_cell.angle_gamma   90.00
#
_symmetry.space_group_name_H-M   'P 1'
#
loop_
_entity.id
_entity.type
_entity.pdbx_description
1 polymer ?
#
loop_
_entity_poly.entity_id
_entity_poly.type
_entity_poly.pdbx_seq_one_letter_code
_entity_poly.pdbx_strand_id
1 'polypeptide(L)'
;VERARAAGPGDPVVAPVVRGLLAGASVPDVADAVGLGERQLRRRALAAFGYGPKVLQRVLRFQRALGAVRAGVPAAEAAVDAGYADQAHMAHEMRKLAGVPLGGLVGPND
;
A
#
# COMPACT_ATOMS: atom_id res chain seq x y z
N VAL A 1 28.68 -20.60 20.81
CA VAL A 1 27.84 -20.73 19.59
C VAL A 1 26.97 -19.48 19.52
N GLU A 2 27.51 -18.46 18.86
CA GLU A 2 26.91 -17.15 18.62
C GLU A 2 25.95 -17.20 17.42
N ARG A 3 24.76 -16.60 17.58
CA ARG A 3 24.14 -15.63 16.65
C ARG A 3 22.71 -15.30 17.13
N ALA A 4 22.64 -14.51 18.20
CA ALA A 4 21.43 -13.78 18.56
C ALA A 4 21.85 -12.38 19.04
N ARG A 5 22.37 -11.56 18.11
CA ARG A 5 22.49 -10.12 18.33
C ARG A 5 22.09 -9.34 17.08
N ALA A 6 21.23 -8.35 17.34
CA ALA A 6 20.82 -7.23 16.51
C ALA A 6 19.79 -7.49 15.41
N ALA A 7 18.52 -7.68 15.80
CA ALA A 7 17.48 -6.93 15.10
C ALA A 7 17.64 -5.47 15.56
N GLY A 8 18.40 -4.68 14.80
CA GLY A 8 18.51 -3.24 15.05
C GLY A 8 17.13 -2.56 15.03
N PRO A 9 17.01 -1.30 15.47
CA PRO A 9 15.78 -0.53 15.25
C PRO A 9 15.43 -0.62 13.76
N GLY A 10 14.18 -0.97 13.45
CA GLY A 10 13.71 -1.13 12.07
C GLY A 10 14.10 0.08 11.22
N ASP A 11 14.30 -0.13 9.92
CA ASP A 11 14.79 0.93 9.01
C ASP A 11 13.93 2.21 9.17
N PRO A 12 14.52 3.34 9.63
CA PRO A 12 13.77 4.55 9.97
C PRO A 12 13.07 5.17 8.77
N VAL A 13 13.43 4.77 7.55
CA VAL A 13 12.84 5.25 6.31
C VAL A 13 11.51 4.57 5.98
N VAL A 14 11.22 3.40 6.59
CA VAL A 14 10.01 2.62 6.29
C VAL A 14 8.73 3.40 6.61
N ALA A 15 8.64 3.99 7.80
CA ALA A 15 7.43 4.70 8.21
C ALA A 15 7.16 5.98 7.37
N PRO A 16 8.15 6.85 7.08
CA PRO A 16 7.98 7.93 6.11
C PRO A 16 7.53 7.48 4.72
N VAL A 17 8.10 6.39 4.21
CA VAL A 17 7.71 5.82 2.91
C VAL A 17 6.25 5.40 2.91
N VAL A 18 5.82 4.64 3.92
CA VAL A 18 4.42 4.19 4.05
C VAL A 18 3.47 5.38 4.14
N ARG A 19 3.80 6.40 4.96
CA ARG A 19 2.98 7.61 5.09
C ARG A 19 2.84 8.35 3.77
N GLY A 20 3.93 8.57 3.04
CA GLY A 20 3.89 9.26 1.75
C GLY A 20 3.04 8.52 0.72
N LEU A 21 3.19 7.19 0.63
CA LEU A 21 2.39 6.37 -0.28
C LEU A 21 0.91 6.33 0.11
N LEU A 22 0.58 6.30 1.41
CA LEU A 22 -0.81 6.38 1.90
C LEU A 22 -1.46 7.74 1.59
N ALA A 23 -0.67 8.81 1.63
CA ALA A 23 -1.10 10.16 1.23
C ALA A 23 -1.27 10.32 -0.29
N GLY A 24 -0.95 9.29 -1.09
CA GLY A 24 -1.12 9.28 -2.53
C GLY A 24 0.09 9.79 -3.33
N ALA A 25 1.21 10.10 -2.67
CA ALA A 25 2.43 10.53 -3.35
C ALA A 25 2.96 9.44 -4.29
N SER A 26 3.63 9.85 -5.37
CA SER A 26 4.25 8.91 -6.29
C SER A 26 5.49 8.26 -5.66
N VAL A 27 5.88 7.09 -6.14
CA VAL A 27 7.09 6.41 -5.68
C VAL A 27 8.35 7.28 -5.84
N PRO A 28 8.56 7.99 -6.98
CA PRO A 28 9.63 8.98 -7.10
C PRO A 28 9.57 10.08 -6.04
N ASP A 29 8.41 10.73 -5.85
CA ASP A 29 8.29 11.83 -4.87
C ASP A 29 8.61 11.35 -3.44
N VAL A 30 8.16 10.14 -3.10
CA VAL A 30 8.47 9.53 -1.80
C VAL A 30 9.97 9.25 -1.68
N ALA A 31 10.61 8.74 -2.74
CA ALA A 31 12.04 8.47 -2.75
C ALA A 31 12.84 9.77 -2.50
N ASP A 32 12.49 10.84 -3.22
CA ASP A 32 13.12 12.15 -3.08
C ASP A 32 12.89 12.73 -1.68
N ALA A 33 11.66 12.66 -1.16
CA ALA A 33 11.30 13.16 0.18
C ALA A 33 12.05 12.46 1.31
N VAL A 34 12.49 11.20 1.12
CA VAL A 34 13.30 10.46 2.10
C VAL A 34 14.79 10.43 1.76
N GLY A 35 15.23 11.20 0.77
CA GLY A 35 16.64 11.30 0.36
C GLY A 35 17.20 10.00 -0.25
N LEU A 36 16.37 9.21 -0.92
CA LEU A 36 16.75 7.94 -1.53
C LEU A 36 16.63 7.97 -3.04
N GLY A 37 17.58 7.33 -3.72
CA GLY A 37 17.37 6.95 -5.12
C GLY A 37 16.38 5.78 -5.25
N GLU A 38 15.72 5.66 -6.41
CA GLU A 38 14.71 4.61 -6.66
C GLU A 38 15.23 3.18 -6.38
N ARG A 39 16.49 2.90 -6.72
CA ARG A 39 17.13 1.60 -6.46
C ARG A 39 17.25 1.31 -4.96
N GLN A 40 17.56 2.32 -4.15
CA GLN A 40 17.65 2.18 -2.69
C GLN A 40 16.27 1.99 -2.08
N LEU A 41 15.28 2.76 -2.53
CA LEU A 41 13.89 2.59 -2.11
C LEU A 41 13.37 1.19 -2.46
N ARG A 42 13.67 0.68 -3.66
CA ARG A 42 13.32 -0.69 -4.07
C ARG A 42 13.92 -1.74 -3.15
N ARG A 43 15.22 -1.66 -2.86
CA ARG A 43 15.90 -2.62 -2.00
C ARG A 43 15.32 -2.62 -0.58
N ARG A 44 15.04 -1.44 -0.02
CA ARG A 44 14.45 -1.31 1.31
C ARG A 44 13.03 -1.84 1.37
N ALA A 45 12.21 -1.53 0.35
CA ALA A 45 10.86 -2.07 0.27
C ALA A 45 10.86 -3.61 0.19
N LEU A 46 11.76 -4.19 -0.61
CA LEU A 46 11.92 -5.65 -0.69
C LEU A 46 12.34 -6.24 0.66
N ALA A 47 13.29 -5.62 1.36
CA ALA A 47 13.76 -6.09 2.66
C ALA A 47 12.69 -5.99 3.76
N ALA A 48 11.86 -4.95 3.74
CA ALA A 48 10.84 -4.71 4.77
C ALA A 48 9.51 -5.43 4.49
N PHE A 49 9.11 -5.58 3.22
CA PHE A 49 7.77 -6.04 2.84
C PHE A 49 7.76 -7.25 1.90
N GLY A 50 8.90 -7.66 1.36
CA GLY A 50 9.00 -8.74 0.38
C GLY A 50 8.64 -8.35 -1.06
N TYR A 51 8.26 -7.09 -1.31
CA TYR A 51 7.92 -6.58 -2.64
C TYR A 51 8.37 -5.13 -2.84
N GLY A 52 8.44 -4.70 -4.11
CA GLY A 52 8.88 -3.36 -4.47
C GLY A 52 7.88 -2.23 -4.14
N PRO A 53 8.31 -0.96 -4.18
CA PRO A 53 7.53 0.19 -3.74
C PRO A 53 6.25 0.42 -4.55
N LYS A 54 6.21 0.00 -5.82
CA LYS A 54 4.99 0.06 -6.64
C LYS A 54 3.93 -0.94 -6.17
N VAL A 55 4.34 -2.14 -5.76
CA VAL A 55 3.40 -3.12 -5.18
C VAL A 55 2.94 -2.62 -3.81
N LEU A 56 3.84 -2.06 -3.01
CA LEU A 56 3.49 -1.44 -1.73
C LEU A 56 2.44 -0.32 -1.91
N GLN A 57 2.64 0.58 -2.87
CA GLN A 57 1.68 1.64 -3.19
C GLN A 57 0.30 1.09 -3.52
N ARG A 58 0.23 0.02 -4.33
CA ARG A 58 -1.03 -0.64 -4.70
C ARG A 58 -1.72 -1.29 -3.49
N VAL A 59 -0.95 -1.96 -2.62
CA VAL A 59 -1.47 -2.58 -1.39
C VAL A 59 -2.02 -1.53 -0.43
N LEU A 60 -1.27 -0.44 -0.18
CA LEU A 60 -1.69 0.63 0.72
C LEU A 60 -2.94 1.34 0.21
N ARG A 61 -3.01 1.59 -1.11
CA ARG A 61 -4.20 2.13 -1.77
C ARG A 61 -5.41 1.22 -1.58
N PHE A 62 -5.22 -0.08 -1.81
CA PHE A 62 -6.28 -1.09 -1.62
C PHE A 62 -6.79 -1.11 -0.17
N GLN A 63 -5.87 -1.12 0.81
CA GLN A 63 -6.22 -1.10 2.23
C GLN A 63 -7.01 0.15 2.62
N ARG A 64 -6.65 1.33 2.10
CA ARG A 64 -7.39 2.58 2.31
C ARG A 64 -8.82 2.49 1.77
N ALA A 65 -8.98 2.04 0.53
CA ALA A 65 -10.30 1.89 -0.09
C ALA A 65 -11.17 0.88 0.67
N LEU A 66 -10.61 -0.28 1.03
CA LEU A 66 -11.33 -1.31 1.79
C LEU A 66 -11.74 -0.82 3.18
N GLY A 67 -10.88 -0.07 3.86
CA GLY A 67 -11.20 0.55 5.14
C GLY A 67 -12.38 1.53 5.05
N ALA A 68 -12.39 2.39 4.03
CA ALA A 68 -13.47 3.34 3.79
C ALA A 68 -14.80 2.63 3.49
N VAL A 69 -14.79 1.63 2.61
CA VAL A 69 -15.99 0.83 2.30
C VAL A 69 -16.54 0.14 3.54
N ARG A 70 -15.67 -0.45 4.38
CA ARG A 70 -16.07 -1.07 5.66
C ARG A 70 -16.65 -0.07 6.66
N ALA A 71 -16.26 1.19 6.56
CA ALA A 71 -16.80 2.28 7.37
C ALA A 71 -18.12 2.85 6.79
N GLY A 72 -18.65 2.29 5.70
CA GLY A 72 -19.92 2.69 5.09
C GLY A 72 -19.79 3.73 3.96
N VAL A 73 -18.56 4.11 3.56
CA VAL A 73 -18.37 5.01 2.42
C VAL A 73 -18.77 4.31 1.11
N PRO A 74 -19.57 4.95 0.24
CA PRO A 74 -19.90 4.39 -1.07
C PRO A 74 -18.65 3.99 -1.86
N ALA A 75 -18.68 2.82 -2.49
CA ALA A 75 -17.49 2.24 -3.15
C ALA A 75 -16.89 3.13 -4.25
N ALA A 76 -17.71 3.94 -4.92
CA ALA A 76 -17.23 4.91 -5.91
C ALA A 76 -16.44 6.06 -5.26
N GLU A 77 -16.94 6.60 -4.15
CA GLU A 77 -16.26 7.65 -3.37
C GLU A 77 -14.96 7.11 -2.75
N ALA A 78 -15.02 5.94 -2.11
CA ALA A 78 -13.85 5.27 -1.55
C ALA A 78 -12.76 5.00 -2.61
N ALA A 79 -13.14 4.71 -3.85
CA ALA A 79 -12.21 4.51 -4.95
C ALA A 79 -11.45 5.79 -5.29
N VAL A 80 -12.18 6.90 -5.47
CA VAL A 80 -11.59 8.21 -5.78
C VAL A 80 -10.69 8.68 -4.65
N ASP A 81 -11.15 8.59 -3.40
CA ASP A 81 -10.38 8.99 -2.23
C ASP A 81 -9.09 8.19 -2.05
N ALA A 82 -9.09 6.92 -2.45
CA ALA A 82 -7.89 6.09 -2.44
C ALA A 82 -6.95 6.37 -3.62
N GLY A 83 -7.38 7.13 -4.63
CA GLY A 83 -6.60 7.43 -5.83
C GLY A 83 -6.75 6.40 -6.95
N TYR A 84 -7.90 5.72 -7.02
CA TYR A 84 -8.36 5.07 -8.24
C TYR A 84 -9.13 6.06 -9.12
N ALA A 85 -9.17 5.78 -10.42
CA ALA A 85 -9.91 6.63 -11.37
C ALA A 85 -11.43 6.51 -11.18
N ASP A 86 -11.90 5.32 -10.83
CA ASP A 86 -13.29 4.98 -10.58
C ASP A 86 -13.39 3.64 -9.81
N GLN A 87 -14.62 3.24 -9.48
CA GLN A 87 -14.91 1.97 -8.81
C GLN A 87 -14.49 0.73 -9.64
N ALA A 88 -14.57 0.79 -10.97
CA ALA A 88 -14.25 -0.34 -11.84
C ALA A 88 -12.73 -0.61 -11.87
N HIS A 89 -11.91 0.44 -11.94
CA HIS A 89 -10.45 0.39 -11.79
C HIS A 89 -10.09 -0.21 -10.43
N MET A 90 -10.71 0.26 -9.34
CA MET A 90 -10.54 -0.34 -8.02
C MET A 90 -10.85 -1.83 -8.03
N ALA A 91 -12.02 -2.24 -8.54
CA ALA A 91 -12.43 -3.64 -8.57
C ALA A 91 -11.49 -4.54 -9.40
N HIS A 92 -10.91 -4.03 -10.50
CA HIS A 92 -9.90 -4.76 -11.27
C HIS A 92 -8.60 -4.96 -10.49
N GLU A 93 -8.12 -3.93 -9.80
CA GLU A 93 -6.92 -4.02 -8.98
C GLU A 93 -7.11 -4.96 -7.78
N MET A 94 -8.28 -4.94 -7.16
CA MET A 94 -8.63 -5.84 -6.05
C MET A 94 -8.57 -7.31 -6.46
N ARG A 95 -9.12 -7.66 -7.64
CA ARG A 95 -9.01 -9.02 -8.18
C ARG A 95 -7.56 -9.43 -8.43
N LYS A 96 -6.74 -8.51 -8.96
CA LYS A 96 -5.31 -8.76 -9.23
C LYS A 96 -4.48 -8.96 -7.95
N LEU A 97 -4.83 -8.26 -6.87
CA LEU A 97 -4.09 -8.32 -5.60
C LEU A 97 -4.56 -9.46 -4.67
N ALA A 98 -5.86 -9.70 -4.59
CA ALA A 98 -6.46 -10.62 -3.62
C ALA A 98 -6.92 -11.96 -4.23
N GLY A 99 -6.90 -12.11 -5.56
CA GLY A 99 -7.43 -13.29 -6.26
C GLY A 99 -8.95 -13.39 -6.26
N VAL A 100 -9.66 -12.54 -5.52
CA VAL A 100 -11.13 -12.48 -5.43
C VAL A 100 -11.63 -11.03 -5.53
N PRO A 101 -12.83 -10.77 -6.09
CA PRO A 101 -13.42 -9.43 -6.17
C PRO A 101 -13.83 -8.88 -4.80
N LEU A 102 -13.96 -7.55 -4.68
CA LEU A 102 -14.35 -6.83 -3.45
C LEU A 102 -15.60 -7.40 -2.77
N GLY A 103 -16.61 -7.80 -3.54
CA GLY A 103 -17.83 -8.43 -3.01
C GLY A 103 -17.58 -9.74 -2.26
N GLY A 104 -16.49 -10.45 -2.56
CA GLY A 104 -16.04 -11.63 -1.81
C GLY A 104 -15.22 -11.30 -0.55
N LEU A 105 -14.79 -10.06 -0.36
CA LEU A 105 -13.96 -9.60 0.77
C LEU A 105 -14.71 -8.77 1.80
N VAL A 106 -15.86 -8.21 1.42
CA VAL A 106 -16.71 -7.39 2.29
C VAL A 106 -17.83 -8.23 2.93
N GLY A 107 -18.15 -9.41 2.39
CA GLY A 107 -19.35 -10.14 2.79
C GLY A 107 -20.62 -9.38 2.40
N PRO A 108 -21.76 -10.06 2.19
CA PRO A 108 -23.03 -9.35 2.13
C PRO A 108 -23.27 -8.74 3.51
N ASN A 109 -23.21 -7.41 3.62
CA ASN A 109 -23.85 -6.74 4.73
C ASN A 109 -25.36 -6.93 4.54
N ASP A 110 -25.96 -7.75 5.40
CA ASP A 110 -27.35 -7.58 5.81
C ASP A 110 -27.46 -6.34 6.74
#